data_AF-A0A944EH82-F1
#
_entry.id   AF-A0A944EH82-F1
#
_cell.length_a   1.000
_cell.length_b   1.000
_cell.length_c   1.000
_cell.angle_alpha   90.00
_cell.angle_beta   90.00
_cell.angle_gamma   90.00
#
_symmetry.space_group_name_H-M   'P 1'
#
loop_
_entity.id
_entity.type
_entity.pdbx_description
1 polymer ?
#
loop_
_entity_poly.entity_id
_entity_poly.type
_entity_poly.pdbx_seq_one_letter_code
_entity_poly.pdbx_strand_id
1 'polypeptide(L)'
;MPTWRDLWWQRTRWTRGALENLRRYGLNPITRRYWAQQAGIAVGVIALLLYLLLMALPAVIGGWHLRPFWIAVGLVFVLERTVTVWSGGWRARALAFPLVIELAYDIFIQAVFVRSVIDLLTRRTPRWHHPGEREVP
;
A
#
# COMPACT_ATOMS: atom_id res chain seq x y z
N MET A 1 3.51 13.41 19.44
CA MET A 1 3.17 13.57 18.01
C MET A 1 2.96 12.17 17.43
N PRO A 2 1.96 11.95 16.57
CA PRO A 2 1.69 10.63 16.03
C PRO A 2 2.90 10.13 15.24
N THR A 3 3.41 8.97 15.63
CA THR A 3 4.57 8.32 15.00
C THR A 3 4.12 7.41 13.85
N TRP A 4 5.06 6.95 13.02
CA TRP A 4 4.79 5.90 12.02
C TRP A 4 4.19 4.63 12.64
N ARG A 5 4.57 4.30 13.89
CA ARG A 5 3.99 3.20 14.66
C ARG A 5 2.51 3.44 14.95
N ASP A 6 2.14 4.66 15.35
CA ASP A 6 0.74 5.01 15.61
C ASP A 6 -0.09 4.96 14.32
N LEU A 7 0.46 5.45 13.20
CA LEU A 7 -0.18 5.35 11.89
C LEU A 7 -0.39 3.89 11.46
N TRP A 8 0.61 3.03 11.68
CA TRP A 8 0.52 1.60 11.39
C TRP A 8 -0.64 0.95 12.14
N TRP A 9 -0.75 1.18 13.45
CA TRP A 9 -1.85 0.65 14.25
C TRP A 9 -3.21 1.17 13.79
N GLN A 10 -3.31 2.47 13.52
CA GLN A 10 -4.54 3.09 13.04
C GLN A 10 -5.00 2.47 11.72
N ARG A 11 -4.10 2.36 10.74
CA ARG A 11 -4.43 1.83 9.42
C ARG A 11 -4.73 0.33 9.46
N THR A 12 -3.96 -0.44 10.22
CA THR A 12 -4.21 -1.88 10.41
C THR A 12 -5.59 -2.12 10.99
N ARG A 13 -5.98 -1.35 12.01
CA ARG A 13 -7.32 -1.45 12.57
C ARG A 13 -8.42 -1.12 11.56
N TRP A 14 -8.26 -0.04 10.78
CA TRP A 14 -9.26 0.38 9.80
C TRP A 14 -9.43 -0.68 8.71
N THR A 15 -8.33 -1.16 8.14
CA THR A 15 -8.35 -2.21 7.11
C THR A 15 -8.88 -3.52 7.64
N ARG A 16 -8.56 -3.87 8.89
CA ARG A 16 -9.10 -5.06 9.52
C ARG A 16 -10.61 -4.98 9.74
N GLY A 17 -11.13 -3.88 10.32
CA GLY A 17 -12.57 -3.71 10.54
C GLY A 17 -13.36 -3.72 9.23
N ALA A 18 -12.79 -3.15 8.18
CA ALA A 18 -13.29 -3.25 6.81
C ALA A 18 -13.44 -4.70 6.32
N LEU A 19 -12.39 -5.51 6.46
CA LEU A 19 -12.39 -6.92 6.04
C LEU A 19 -13.31 -7.78 6.91
N GLU A 20 -13.39 -7.52 8.22
CA GLU A 20 -14.32 -8.18 9.14
C GLU A 20 -15.78 -7.90 8.77
N ASN A 21 -16.10 -6.65 8.39
CA ASN A 21 -17.43 -6.30 7.88
C ASN A 21 -17.76 -7.09 6.61
N LEU A 22 -16.86 -7.13 5.64
CA LEU A 22 -17.07 -7.92 4.41
C LEU A 22 -17.27 -9.41 4.70
N ARG A 23 -16.51 -9.95 5.65
CA ARG A 23 -16.66 -11.34 6.09
C ARG A 23 -18.02 -11.57 6.78
N ARG A 24 -18.48 -10.63 7.60
CA ARG A 24 -19.75 -10.74 8.34
C ARG A 24 -20.97 -10.62 7.43
N TYR A 25 -20.96 -9.66 6.51
CA TYR A 25 -22.10 -9.35 5.63
C TYR A 25 -22.07 -10.13 4.31
N GLY A 26 -20.96 -10.79 4.00
CA GLY A 26 -20.80 -11.56 2.77
C GLY A 26 -20.87 -10.71 1.50
N LEU A 27 -21.06 -11.38 0.37
CA LEU A 27 -21.19 -10.73 -0.94
C LEU A 27 -22.68 -10.49 -1.24
N ASN A 28 -23.08 -9.22 -1.29
CA ASN A 28 -24.44 -8.79 -1.59
C ASN A 28 -24.40 -7.51 -2.46
N PRO A 29 -25.54 -7.04 -3.01
CA PRO A 29 -25.57 -5.88 -3.92
C PRO A 29 -24.99 -4.59 -3.33
N ILE A 30 -25.04 -4.45 -2.01
CA ILE A 30 -24.52 -3.30 -1.26
C ILE A 30 -23.01 -3.45 -1.07
N THR A 31 -22.54 -4.64 -0.64
CA THR A 31 -21.12 -4.89 -0.35
C THR A 31 -20.27 -5.21 -1.58
N ARG A 32 -20.87 -5.52 -2.74
CA ARG A 32 -20.13 -5.91 -3.97
C ARG A 32 -19.07 -4.90 -4.39
N ARG A 33 -19.36 -3.61 -4.29
CA ARG A 33 -18.41 -2.55 -4.64
C ARG A 33 -17.21 -2.58 -3.69
N TYR A 34 -17.48 -2.85 -2.42
CA TYR A 34 -16.46 -2.91 -1.41
C TYR A 34 -15.58 -4.16 -1.55
N TRP A 35 -16.18 -5.31 -1.90
CA TRP A 35 -15.46 -6.49 -2.34
C TRP A 35 -14.54 -6.20 -3.53
N ALA A 36 -15.03 -5.52 -4.57
CA ALA A 36 -14.22 -5.14 -5.72
C ALA A 36 -13.04 -4.23 -5.36
N GLN A 37 -13.24 -3.30 -4.41
CA GLN A 37 -12.15 -2.46 -3.89
C GLN A 37 -11.09 -3.29 -3.15
N GLN A 38 -11.48 -4.20 -2.26
CA GLN A 38 -10.51 -5.06 -1.57
C GLN A 38 -9.79 -6.00 -2.53
N ALA A 39 -10.48 -6.52 -3.54
CA ALA A 39 -9.87 -7.31 -4.61
C ALA A 39 -8.86 -6.48 -5.41
N GLY A 40 -9.19 -5.23 -5.76
CA GLY A 40 -8.27 -4.31 -6.42
C GLY A 40 -7.02 -4.02 -5.61
N ILE A 41 -7.15 -3.84 -4.29
CA ILE A 41 -6.00 -3.70 -3.38
C ILE A 41 -5.17 -4.98 -3.37
N ALA A 42 -5.79 -6.16 -3.27
CA ALA A 42 -5.09 -7.44 -3.28
C ALA A 42 -4.32 -7.67 -4.60
N VAL A 43 -4.92 -7.32 -5.74
CA VAL A 43 -4.23 -7.33 -7.05
C VAL A 43 -3.06 -6.35 -7.04
N GLY A 44 -3.24 -5.15 -6.50
CA GLY A 44 -2.17 -4.16 -6.34
C GLY A 44 -0.99 -4.68 -5.50
N VAL A 45 -1.27 -5.45 -4.44
CA VAL A 45 -0.25 -6.12 -3.62
C VAL A 45 0.56 -7.11 -4.44
N ILE A 46 -0.12 -8.00 -5.17
CA ILE A 46 0.54 -8.99 -6.01
C ILE A 46 1.37 -8.29 -7.09
N ALA A 47 0.82 -7.27 -7.75
CA ALA A 47 1.50 -6.51 -8.78
C ALA A 47 2.77 -5.84 -8.26
N LEU A 48 2.73 -5.23 -7.07
CA LEU A 48 3.91 -4.61 -6.48
C LEU A 48 4.98 -5.65 -6.11
N LEU A 49 4.60 -6.78 -5.52
CA LEU A 49 5.54 -7.85 -5.20
C LEU A 49 6.22 -8.41 -6.45
N LEU A 50 5.44 -8.63 -7.53
CA LEU A 50 5.98 -9.06 -8.82
C LEU A 50 6.89 -8.00 -9.42
N TYR A 51 6.52 -6.71 -9.36
CA TYR A 51 7.38 -5.62 -9.81
C TYR A 51 8.72 -5.60 -9.06
N LEU A 52 8.70 -5.67 -7.73
CA LEU A 52 9.91 -5.69 -6.91
C LEU A 52 10.76 -6.94 -7.20
N LEU A 53 10.13 -8.10 -7.36
CA LEU A 53 10.81 -9.34 -7.74
C LEU A 53 11.47 -9.23 -9.11
N LEU A 54 10.75 -8.72 -10.12
CA LEU A 54 11.26 -8.55 -11.49
C LEU A 54 12.33 -7.46 -11.59
N MET A 55 12.36 -6.50 -10.66
CA MET A 55 13.46 -5.54 -10.54
C MET A 55 14.68 -6.15 -9.85
N ALA A 56 14.47 -6.96 -8.81
CA ALA A 56 15.57 -7.58 -8.05
C ALA A 56 16.24 -8.73 -8.82
N LEU A 57 15.48 -9.54 -9.55
CA LEU A 57 15.98 -10.75 -10.22
C LEU A 57 17.10 -10.46 -11.24
N PRO A 58 16.97 -9.50 -12.18
CA PRO A 58 18.04 -9.14 -13.10
C PRO A 58 19.25 -8.52 -12.40
N ALA A 59 19.03 -7.78 -11.31
CA ALA A 59 20.11 -7.18 -10.53
C ALA A 59 21.02 -8.24 -9.88
N VAL A 60 20.48 -9.41 -9.55
CA VAL A 60 21.23 -10.53 -8.96
C VAL A 60 21.82 -11.47 -10.02
N ILE A 61 21.09 -11.73 -11.11
CA ILE A 61 21.42 -12.84 -12.04
C ILE A 61 22.03 -12.37 -13.37
N GLY A 62 21.70 -11.15 -13.86
CA GLY A 62 21.85 -10.82 -15.28
C GLY A 62 22.47 -9.46 -15.61
N GLY A 63 23.02 -8.76 -14.63
CA GLY A 63 23.53 -7.39 -14.83
C GLY A 63 22.41 -6.35 -14.94
N TRP A 64 22.67 -5.15 -14.42
CA TRP A 64 21.70 -4.05 -14.47
C TRP A 64 21.67 -3.43 -15.87
N HIS A 65 20.58 -3.63 -16.61
CA HIS A 65 20.39 -3.02 -17.92
C HIS A 65 19.16 -2.13 -17.96
N LEU A 66 19.39 -0.84 -18.19
CA LEU A 66 18.33 0.12 -18.46
C LEU A 66 17.83 -0.07 -19.89
N ARG A 67 16.59 -0.56 -20.05
CA ARG A 67 15.93 -0.66 -21.34
C ARG A 67 15.12 0.62 -21.59
N PRO A 68 15.31 1.33 -22.73
CA PRO A 68 14.57 2.55 -23.03
C PRO A 68 13.04 2.39 -22.95
N PHE A 69 12.53 1.21 -23.33
CA PHE A 69 11.12 0.86 -23.20
C PHE A 69 10.60 1.01 -21.75
N TRP A 70 11.30 0.43 -20.77
CA TRP A 70 10.90 0.50 -19.37
C TRP A 70 11.09 1.90 -18.77
N ILE A 71 12.09 2.65 -19.24
CA ILE A 71 12.24 4.07 -18.89
C ILE A 71 11.05 4.88 -19.39
N ALA A 72 10.62 4.68 -20.64
CA ALA A 72 9.47 5.39 -21.20
C ALA A 72 8.19 5.09 -20.42
N VAL A 73 7.95 3.83 -20.05
CA VAL A 73 6.83 3.45 -19.18
C VAL A 73 6.93 4.16 -17.82
N GLY A 74 8.09 4.11 -17.16
CA GLY A 74 8.31 4.81 -15.89
C GLY A 74 8.06 6.32 -15.98
N LEU A 75 8.48 6.95 -17.08
CA LEU A 75 8.26 8.38 -17.32
C LEU A 75 6.77 8.71 -17.46
N VAL A 76 5.98 7.86 -18.12
CA VAL A 76 4.52 8.05 -18.18
C VAL A 76 3.90 8.06 -16.78
N PHE A 77 4.36 7.18 -15.87
CA PHE A 77 3.91 7.21 -14.46
C PHE A 77 4.33 8.49 -13.74
N VAL A 78 5.59 8.93 -13.86
CA VAL A 78 6.06 10.19 -13.27
C VAL A 78 5.22 11.37 -13.76
N LEU A 79 4.95 11.42 -15.07
CA LEU A 79 4.20 12.50 -15.70
C LEU A 79 2.75 12.51 -15.23
N GLU A 80 2.06 11.37 -15.27
CA GLU A 80 0.69 11.23 -14.78
C GLU A 80 0.58 11.74 -13.34
N ARG A 81 1.44 11.25 -12.44
CA ARG A 81 1.42 11.64 -11.02
C ARG A 81 1.69 13.13 -10.83
N THR A 82 2.68 13.67 -11.54
CA THR A 82 3.02 15.09 -11.44
C THR A 82 1.90 16.00 -11.96
N VAL A 83 1.23 15.60 -13.04
CA VAL A 83 0.07 16.32 -13.61
C VAL A 83 -1.15 16.20 -12.69
N THR A 84 -1.38 15.04 -12.08
CA THR A 84 -2.49 14.83 -11.14
C THR A 84 -2.39 15.76 -9.92
N VAL A 85 -1.17 16.05 -9.43
CA VAL A 85 -0.95 16.98 -8.31
C VAL A 85 -0.72 18.44 -8.72
N TRP A 86 -0.98 18.80 -9.98
CA TRP A 86 -0.59 20.11 -10.50
C TRP A 86 -1.21 21.29 -9.75
N SER A 87 -2.46 21.13 -9.28
CA SER A 87 -3.18 22.10 -8.45
C SER A 87 -2.63 22.24 -7.02
N GLY A 88 -1.84 21.26 -6.53
CA GLY A 88 -1.22 21.27 -5.20
C GLY A 88 0.01 22.17 -5.07
N GLY A 89 0.40 22.88 -6.14
CA GLY A 89 1.54 23.80 -6.14
C GLY A 89 2.90 23.11 -6.22
N TRP A 90 3.98 23.89 -6.12
CA TRP A 90 5.35 23.41 -6.39
C TRP A 90 5.83 22.35 -5.38
N ARG A 91 5.41 22.43 -4.12
CA ARG A 91 5.77 21.45 -3.08
C ARG A 91 5.17 20.08 -3.36
N ALA A 92 3.91 20.03 -3.82
CA ALA A 92 3.27 18.79 -4.21
C ALA A 92 3.97 18.15 -5.41
N ARG A 93 4.37 18.96 -6.41
CA ARG A 93 5.13 18.50 -7.57
C ARG A 93 6.51 17.97 -7.18
N ALA A 94 7.22 18.66 -6.29
CA ALA A 94 8.52 18.21 -5.78
C ALA A 94 8.43 16.87 -5.02
N LEU A 95 7.31 16.62 -4.34
CA LEU A 95 7.06 15.36 -3.63
C LEU A 95 6.66 14.22 -4.59
N ALA A 96 5.85 14.51 -5.61
CA ALA A 96 5.37 13.52 -6.57
C ALA A 96 6.43 13.11 -7.61
N PHE A 97 7.23 14.07 -8.10
CA PHE A 97 8.24 13.84 -9.13
C PHE A 97 9.20 12.66 -8.89
N PRO A 98 9.79 12.47 -7.70
CA PRO A 98 10.73 11.38 -7.48
C PRO A 98 10.10 9.98 -7.52
N LEU A 99 8.76 9.85 -7.45
CA LEU A 99 8.00 8.60 -7.23
C LEU A 99 8.35 7.79 -5.97
N VAL A 100 9.56 7.91 -5.45
CA VAL A 100 10.06 7.13 -4.30
C VAL A 100 9.21 7.34 -3.06
N ILE A 101 8.73 8.56 -2.81
CA ILE A 101 7.91 8.87 -1.64
C ILE A 101 6.54 8.19 -1.75
N GLU A 102 5.91 8.25 -2.93
CA GLU A 102 4.64 7.55 -3.19
C GLU A 102 4.83 6.04 -3.11
N LEU A 103 5.87 5.50 -3.74
CA LEU A 103 6.18 4.07 -3.71
C LEU A 103 6.41 3.57 -2.28
N ALA A 104 7.14 4.32 -1.45
CA ALA A 104 7.36 3.98 -0.05
C ALA A 104 6.04 3.97 0.74
N TYR A 105 5.15 4.94 0.50
CA TYR A 105 3.84 4.98 1.13
C TYR A 105 2.91 3.86 0.63
N ASP A 106 2.96 3.52 -0.65
CA ASP A 106 2.20 2.40 -1.23
C ASP A 106 2.67 1.07 -0.63
N ILE A 107 3.98 0.83 -0.51
CA ILE A 107 4.54 -0.33 0.20
C ILE A 107 3.98 -0.39 1.63
N PHE A 108 3.95 0.74 2.34
CA PHE A 108 3.42 0.81 3.70
C PHE A 108 1.93 0.40 3.76
N ILE A 109 1.08 0.96 2.91
CA ILE A 109 -0.36 0.64 2.89
C ILE A 109 -0.60 -0.82 2.48
N GLN A 110 0.17 -1.34 1.54
CA GLN A 110 0.10 -2.74 1.14
C GLN A 110 0.55 -3.69 2.26
N ALA A 111 1.60 -3.35 2.99
CA ALA A 111 2.03 -4.11 4.16
C ALA A 111 0.95 -4.14 5.25
N VAL A 112 0.27 -3.02 5.49
CA VAL A 112 -0.90 -2.94 6.39
C VAL A 112 -2.03 -3.86 5.92
N PHE A 113 -2.32 -3.89 4.63
CA PHE A 113 -3.35 -4.76 4.05
C PHE A 113 -2.99 -6.23 4.24
N VAL A 114 -1.78 -6.64 3.87
CA VAL A 114 -1.28 -8.01 4.05
C VAL A 114 -1.36 -8.42 5.51
N ARG A 115 -0.91 -7.55 6.43
CA ARG A 115 -1.00 -7.81 7.87
C ARG A 115 -2.44 -8.03 8.33
N SER A 116 -3.36 -7.17 7.90
CA SER A 116 -4.78 -7.27 8.25
C SER A 116 -5.40 -8.57 7.74
N VAL A 117 -5.06 -9.00 6.52
CA VAL A 117 -5.51 -10.28 5.95
C VAL A 117 -4.97 -11.46 6.76
N ILE A 118 -3.68 -11.47 7.10
CA ILE A 118 -3.07 -12.51 7.93
C ILE A 118 -3.75 -12.59 9.30
N ASP A 119 -3.96 -11.45 9.97
CA ASP A 119 -4.61 -11.41 11.28
C ASP A 119 -6.06 -11.93 11.22
N LEU A 120 -6.78 -11.66 10.13
CA LEU A 120 -8.14 -12.19 9.90
C LEU A 120 -8.16 -13.71 9.67
N LEU A 121 -7.20 -14.23 8.89
CA LEU A 121 -7.06 -15.66 8.62
C LEU A 121 -6.63 -16.44 9.87
N THR A 122 -5.73 -15.87 10.66
CA THR A 122 -5.22 -16.46 11.91
C THR A 122 -6.15 -16.25 13.11
N ARG A 123 -7.31 -15.61 12.91
CA ARG A 123 -8.33 -15.32 13.94
C ARG A 123 -7.77 -14.62 15.19
N ARG A 124 -6.69 -13.85 15.06
CA ARG A 124 -6.09 -13.13 16.19
C ARG A 124 -7.07 -12.11 16.74
N THR A 125 -7.21 -11.99 18.06
CA THR A 125 -8.11 -10.99 18.67
C THR A 125 -7.61 -9.56 18.42
N PRO A 126 -8.49 -8.57 18.28
CA PRO A 126 -8.08 -7.17 18.09
C PRO A 126 -7.29 -6.67 19.32
N ARG A 127 -6.04 -6.25 19.12
CA ARG A 127 -5.28 -5.49 20.13
C ARG A 127 -5.57 -4.01 19.97
N TRP A 128 -5.94 -3.35 21.06
CA TRP A 128 -6.21 -1.92 21.12
C TRP A 128 -4.90 -1.22 21.49
N HIS A 129 -4.39 -0.38 20.59
CA HIS A 129 -3.22 0.46 20.88
C HIS A 129 -3.70 1.80 21.41
N HIS A 130 -3.34 2.13 22.65
CA HIS A 130 -3.59 3.43 23.25
C HIS A 130 -2.34 4.31 23.07
N PRO A 131 -2.41 5.43 22.32
CA PRO A 131 -1.26 6.32 22.15
C PRO A 131 -0.83 6.88 23.52
N GLY A 132 0.30 6.40 24.06
CA GLY A 132 0.84 6.85 25.35
C GLY A 132 1.28 5.73 26.30
N GLU A 133 0.86 4.49 26.08
CA GLU A 133 1.36 3.35 26.84
C GLU A 133 2.76 2.96 26.33
N ARG A 134 3.79 3.35 27.08
CA ARG A 134 5.11 2.73 26.94
C ARG A 134 4.92 1.26 27.36
N GLU A 135 5.28 0.33 26.50
CA GLU A 135 5.43 -1.07 26.88
C GLU A 135 6.44 -1.11 28.03
N VAL A 136 5.95 -1.28 29.25
CA VAL A 136 6.78 -1.52 30.42
C VAL A 136 7.35 -2.94 30.24
N PRO A 137 8.67 -3.12 30.38
CA PRO A 137 9.35 -4.39 30.10
C PRO A 137 8.85 -5.56 30.93
#